data_AF-A0A3M8UAB9-F1
#
_entry.id   AF-A0A3M8UAB9-F1
#
_cell.length_a   1.000
_cell.length_b   1.000
_cell.length_c   1.000
_cell.angle_alpha   90.00
_cell.angle_beta   90.00
_cell.angle_gamma   90.00
#
_symmetry.space_group_name_H-M   'P 1'
#
loop_
_entity.id
_entity.type
_entity.pdbx_description
1 polymer ?
#
loop_
_entity_poly.entity_id
_entity_poly.type
_entity_poly.pdbx_seq_one_letter_code
_entity_poly.pdbx_strand_id
1 'polypeptide(L)' 'MRVLFTTWAPGGHLVALVPLARAFLAAGHQVRVAVPGGCAAAVARAGLMPVPAG' A
#
# COMPACT_ATOMS: atom_id res chain seq x y z
N MET A 1 -6.29 3.76 -13.89
CA MET A 1 -7.32 4.20 -12.89
C MET A 1 -6.67 4.64 -11.59
N ARG A 2 -7.41 5.23 -10.65
CA ARG A 2 -6.95 5.55 -9.29
C ARG A 2 -7.42 4.46 -8.33
N VAL A 3 -6.51 3.80 -7.63
CA VAL A 3 -6.79 2.65 -6.76
C VAL A 3 -6.24 2.92 -5.36
N LEU A 4 -7.10 2.75 -4.35
CA LEU A 4 -6.72 2.87 -2.95
C LEU A 4 -6.76 1.49 -2.30
N PHE A 5 -5.60 1.00 -1.87
CA PHE A 5 -5.52 -0.12 -0.95
C PHE A 5 -5.56 0.38 0.48
N THR A 6 -6.00 -0.45 1.41
CA THR A 6 -5.92 -0.16 2.83
C THR A 6 -5.58 -1.42 3.61
N THR A 7 -4.88 -1.27 4.73
CA THR A 7 -4.59 -2.36 5.64
C THR A 7 -4.26 -1.81 7.03
N TRP A 8 -4.39 -2.65 8.06
CA TRP A 8 -3.90 -2.37 9.40
C TRP A 8 -2.62 -3.16 9.66
N ALA A 9 -1.84 -2.76 10.68
CA ALA A 9 -0.68 -3.46 11.24
C ALA A 9 0.44 -3.87 10.24
N PRO A 10 1.71 -3.51 10.49
CA PRO A 10 2.82 -4.01 9.67
C PRO A 10 2.96 -5.53 9.84
N GLY A 11 3.10 -6.29 8.74
CA GLY A 11 3.26 -7.75 8.79
C GLY A 11 2.63 -8.45 7.57
N GLY A 12 2.06 -9.64 7.80
CA GLY A 12 1.47 -10.49 6.75
C GLY A 12 0.35 -9.81 5.95
N HIS A 13 -0.44 -8.94 6.59
CA HIS A 13 -1.51 -8.19 5.91
C HIS A 13 -0.98 -7.26 4.81
N LEU A 14 0.13 -6.56 5.07
CA LEU A 14 0.76 -5.71 4.06
C LEU A 14 1.40 -6.57 2.96
N VAL A 15 2.17 -7.59 3.32
CA VAL A 15 2.92 -8.43 2.35
C VAL A 15 1.99 -9.12 1.35
N ALA A 16 0.81 -9.57 1.79
CA ALA A 16 -0.19 -10.18 0.91
C ALA A 16 -0.72 -9.23 -0.18
N LEU A 17 -0.74 -7.92 0.10
CA LEU A 17 -1.25 -6.91 -0.85
C LEU A 17 -0.18 -6.44 -1.84
N VAL A 18 1.11 -6.59 -1.53
CA VAL A 18 2.21 -6.04 -2.35
C VAL A 18 2.19 -6.55 -3.79
N PRO A 19 2.06 -7.86 -4.08
CA PRO A 19 2.06 -8.34 -5.47
C PRO A 19 0.91 -7.76 -6.28
N LEU A 20 -0.29 -7.68 -5.69
CA LEU A 20 -1.47 -7.14 -6.36
C LEU A 20 -1.35 -5.63 -6.60
N ALA A 21 -0.88 -4.86 -5.61
CA ALA A 21 -0.62 -3.43 -5.77
C ALA A 21 0.40 -3.16 -6.89
N ARG A 22 1.44 -4.01 -7.01
CA ARG A 22 2.41 -3.94 -8.11
C ARG A 22 1.78 -4.28 -9.47
N ALA A 23 0.88 -5.24 -9.54
CA ALA A 23 0.17 -5.56 -10.79
C ALA A 23 -0.66 -4.36 -11.28
N PHE A 24 -1.35 -3.65 -10.38
CA PHE A 24 -2.04 -2.40 -10.72
C PHE A 24 -1.08 -1.30 -11.19
N LEU A 25 0.08 -1.15 -10.55
CA LEU A 25 1.11 -0.22 -11.03
C LEU A 25 1.60 -0.59 -12.45
N ALA A 26 1.89 -1.87 -12.69
CA ALA A 26 2.38 -2.38 -13.98
C ALA A 26 1.33 -2.21 -15.10
N ALA A 27 0.04 -2.30 -14.79
CA ALA A 27 -1.05 -2.04 -15.71
C ALA A 27 -1.35 -0.53 -15.91
N GLY A 28 -0.54 0.38 -15.36
CA GLY A 28 -0.66 1.84 -15.56
C GLY A 28 -1.69 2.51 -14.64
N HIS A 29 -2.08 1.85 -13.54
CA HIS A 29 -2.94 2.47 -12.52
C HIS A 29 -2.12 3.28 -11.51
N GLN A 30 -2.72 4.34 -10.96
CA GLN A 30 -2.19 5.08 -9.83
C GLN A 30 -2.61 4.38 -8.54
N VAL A 31 -1.62 3.95 -7.74
CA VAL A 31 -1.86 3.19 -6.51
C VAL A 31 -1.37 3.96 -5.29
N ARG A 32 -2.19 3.99 -4.24
CA ARG A 32 -1.83 4.46 -2.90
C ARG A 32 -2.29 3.46 -1.85
N VAL A 33 -1.67 3.47 -0.68
CA VAL A 33 -2.05 2.59 0.44
C VAL A 33 -2.36 3.42 1.69
N ALA A 34 -3.63 3.47 2.07
CA ALA A 34 -4.06 4.09 3.32
C ALA A 34 -3.70 3.20 4.51
N VAL A 35 -3.01 3.75 5.51
CA VAL A 35 -2.58 3.04 6.72
C VAL A 35 -2.47 3.99 7.91
N PRO A 36 -2.51 3.49 9.16
CA PRO A 36 -2.15 4.29 10.34
C PRO A 36 -0.73 4.87 10.22
N GLY A 37 -0.48 6.05 10.81
CA GLY A 37 0.81 6.74 10.70
C GLY A 37 2.03 5.87 11.04
N GLY A 38 1.94 5.04 12.08
CA GLY A 38 3.00 4.11 12.49
C GLY A 38 3.32 3.00 11.47
N CYS A 39 2.47 2.79 10.46
CA CYS A 39 2.64 1.79 9.41
C CYS A 39 3.20 2.36 8.10
N ALA A 40 3.26 3.69 7.95
CA ALA A 40 3.67 4.35 6.71
C ALA A 40 5.06 3.91 6.22
N ALA A 41 6.01 3.77 7.15
CA ALA A 41 7.36 3.32 6.84
C ALA A 41 7.41 1.89 6.26
N ALA A 42 6.53 0.99 6.72
CA ALA A 42 6.47 -0.37 6.20
C ALA A 42 5.96 -0.40 4.75
N VAL A 43 4.95 0.42 4.44
CA VAL A 43 4.44 0.60 3.08
C VAL A 43 5.51 1.19 2.16
N ALA A 44 6.22 2.22 2.61
CA ALA A 44 7.30 2.84 1.84
C ALA A 44 8.42 1.83 1.52
N ARG A 45 8.82 1.00 2.50
CA ARG A 45 9.82 -0.08 2.28
C ARG A 45 9.36 -1.14 1.28
N ALA A 46 8.05 -1.35 1.12
CA ALA A 46 7.52 -2.26 0.10
C ALA A 46 7.54 -1.67 -1.33
N GLY A 47 7.96 -0.40 -1.48
CA GLY A 47 7.97 0.33 -2.74
C GLY A 47 6.59 0.88 -3.14
N LEU A 48 5.68 1.06 -2.18
CA LEU A 48 4.35 1.61 -2.39
C LEU A 48 4.22 2.99 -1.73
N MET A 49 3.26 3.81 -2.18
CA MET A 49 3.04 5.16 -1.66
C MET A 49 2.05 5.15 -0.48
N PRO A 50 2.51 5.39 0.78
CA PRO A 50 1.62 5.47 1.93
C PRO A 50 0.77 6.74 1.92
N VAL A 51 -0.43 6.62 2.46
CA VAL A 51 -1.29 7.74 2.86
C VAL A 51 -1.63 7.53 4.33
N PRO A 52 -1.05 8.31 5.25
CA PRO A 52 -1.47 8.29 6.64
C PRO A 52 -2.98 8.58 6.74
N ALA A 53 -3.72 7.69 7.41
CA ALA A 53 -5.15 7.80 7.60
C ALA A 53 -5.53 7.32 9.01
N GLY A 54 -6.47 8.04 9.64
CA GLY A 54 -6.82 7.89 11.05
C GLY A 54 -6.11 8.91 11.91
#